data_AF-A0ABD4Z0N3-F1
#
_entry.id   AF-A0ABD4Z0N3-F1
#
_cell.length_a   1.000
_cell.length_b   1.000
_cell.length_c   1.000
_cell.angle_alpha   90.00
_cell.angle_beta   90.00
_cell.angle_gamma   90.00
#
_symmetry.space_group_name_H-M   'P 1'
#
loop_
_entity.id
_entity.type
_entity.pdbx_description
1 polymer ?
#
loop_
_entity_poly.entity_id
_entity_poly.type
_entity_poly.pdbx_seq_one_letter_code
_entity_poly.pdbx_strand_id
1 'polypeptide(L)'
;MATLLRFPRFVAYVVGALLGYAAHHTLQPPVMFLTSRLSRTHIGRRAFILAARSPIGLQHVLLTILISFIAVALFLLPYLLPIWALVLLLLAPLPVFAVFNYSGRVLTVTNRGNGNWHIHLNTLRARNQTSASRWDGAFADLESVASMARAGGLQTLTLDSTLLAHAATAERLARKLTRAFSKHGLVSEVTIKEPRARGVVGTGFIHVLLARQRHLKGHRSVYQAPLNLKSRKIVVDLSPAPHSSLDAKLTG
;
A
#
# COMPACT_ATOMS: atom_id res chain seq x y z
N MET A 1 1.49 2.31 -41.56
CA MET A 1 0.75 3.18 -40.60
C MET A 1 0.81 2.75 -39.12
N ALA A 2 1.16 1.51 -38.76
CA ALA A 2 1.21 1.07 -37.35
C ALA A 2 2.45 1.51 -36.52
N THR A 3 3.47 2.08 -37.17
CA THR A 3 4.75 2.48 -36.56
C THR A 3 4.76 3.92 -36.02
N LEU A 4 4.01 4.85 -36.64
CA LEU A 4 3.97 6.27 -36.26
C LEU A 4 3.23 6.53 -34.94
N LEU A 5 2.26 5.69 -34.56
CA LEU A 5 1.54 5.78 -33.27
C LEU A 5 2.32 5.19 -32.08
N ARG A 6 3.47 4.52 -32.31
CA ARG A 6 4.28 3.91 -31.24
C ARG A 6 5.24 4.91 -30.59
N PHE A 7 5.72 5.89 -31.34
CA PHE A 7 6.69 6.87 -30.87
C PHE A 7 6.16 7.80 -29.76
N PRO A 8 4.98 8.43 -29.87
CA PRO A 8 4.46 9.29 -28.79
C PRO A 8 4.13 8.48 -27.52
N ARG A 9 3.68 7.22 -27.68
CA ARG A 9 3.45 6.30 -26.56
C ARG A 9 4.76 5.91 -25.86
N PHE A 10 5.83 5.74 -26.61
CA PHE A 10 7.16 5.45 -26.07
C PHE A 10 7.76 6.67 -25.34
N VAL A 11 7.62 7.88 -25.88
CA VAL A 11 8.10 9.10 -25.21
C VAL A 11 7.32 9.38 -23.93
N ALA A 12 5.98 9.33 -23.96
CA ALA A 12 5.15 9.47 -22.76
C ALA A 12 5.49 8.39 -21.71
N TYR A 13 5.81 7.18 -22.16
CA TYR A 13 6.29 6.09 -21.31
C TYR A 13 7.64 6.40 -20.65
N VAL A 14 8.64 6.86 -21.40
CA VAL A 14 9.96 7.20 -20.85
C VAL A 14 9.86 8.36 -19.86
N VAL A 15 9.11 9.41 -20.20
CA VAL A 15 8.90 10.56 -19.31
C VAL A 15 8.17 10.15 -18.04
N GLY A 16 7.09 9.37 -18.14
CA GLY A 16 6.37 8.86 -16.97
C GLY A 16 7.24 7.95 -16.10
N ALA A 17 8.09 7.12 -16.71
CA ALA A 17 9.04 6.26 -15.99
C ALA A 17 10.12 7.06 -15.26
N LEU A 18 10.67 8.10 -15.89
CA LEU A 18 11.67 8.98 -15.28
C LEU A 18 11.08 9.84 -14.17
N LEU A 19 9.89 10.40 -14.36
CA LEU A 19 9.18 11.16 -13.31
C LEU A 19 8.81 10.25 -12.14
N GLY A 20 8.32 9.04 -12.41
CA GLY A 20 8.04 8.03 -11.38
C GLY A 20 9.31 7.62 -10.63
N TYR A 21 10.43 7.45 -11.33
CA TYR A 21 11.73 7.15 -10.74
C TYR A 21 12.26 8.30 -9.87
N ALA A 22 12.16 9.54 -10.36
CA ALA A 22 12.56 10.73 -9.61
C ALA A 22 11.70 10.88 -8.35
N ALA A 23 10.37 10.83 -8.47
CA ALA A 23 9.45 10.89 -7.34
C ALA A 23 9.69 9.75 -6.34
N HIS A 24 10.00 8.54 -6.81
CA HIS A 24 10.38 7.43 -5.95
C HIS A 24 11.65 7.71 -5.15
N HIS A 25 12.70 8.21 -5.80
CA HIS A 25 13.98 8.42 -5.11
C HIS A 25 13.98 9.66 -4.23
N THR A 26 13.23 10.71 -4.57
CA THR A 26 13.23 11.96 -3.82
C THR A 26 12.14 12.00 -2.75
N LEU A 27 10.91 11.57 -3.06
CA LEU A 27 9.77 11.69 -2.15
C LEU A 27 9.53 10.44 -1.32
N GLN A 28 9.84 9.24 -1.83
CA GLN A 28 9.55 8.01 -1.09
C GLN A 28 10.37 7.87 0.20
N PRO A 29 11.70 8.16 0.24
CA PRO A 29 12.46 8.06 1.48
C PRO A 29 11.94 8.96 2.62
N PRO A 30 11.68 10.27 2.42
CA PRO A 30 11.14 11.12 3.48
C PRO A 30 9.71 10.70 3.86
N VAL A 31 8.85 10.34 2.90
CA VAL A 31 7.50 9.83 3.18
C VAL A 31 7.56 8.55 4.02
N MET A 32 8.42 7.59 3.65
CA MET A 32 8.57 6.36 4.42
C MET A 32 9.19 6.62 5.79
N PHE A 33 10.15 7.53 5.90
CA PHE A 33 10.74 7.91 7.18
C PHE A 33 9.66 8.44 8.12
N LEU A 34 8.91 9.46 7.66
CA LEU A 34 7.84 10.10 8.43
C LEU A 34 6.73 9.11 8.80
N THR A 35 6.16 8.42 7.82
CA THR A 35 5.09 7.44 8.04
C THR A 35 5.53 6.33 8.99
N SER A 36 6.77 5.84 8.88
CA SER A 36 7.26 4.76 9.74
C SER A 36 7.59 5.17 11.17
N ARG A 37 7.94 6.44 11.39
CA ARG A 37 8.12 6.98 12.75
C ARG A 37 6.76 7.21 13.39
N LEU A 38 5.85 7.87 12.67
CA LEU A 38 4.52 8.18 13.17
C LEU A 38 3.69 6.92 13.46
N SER A 39 3.71 5.93 12.56
CA SER A 39 2.95 4.67 12.72
C SER A 39 3.34 3.85 13.96
N ARG A 40 4.56 4.04 14.48
CA ARG A 40 5.03 3.38 15.70
C ARG A 40 4.51 4.04 16.97
N THR A 41 4.06 5.29 16.88
CA THR A 41 3.49 6.02 18.02
C THR A 41 2.02 5.66 18.23
N HIS A 42 1.56 5.77 19.48
CA HIS A 42 0.16 5.56 19.81
C HIS A 42 -0.76 6.58 19.12
N ILE A 43 -0.27 7.81 18.94
CA ILE A 43 -0.96 8.91 18.26
C ILE A 43 -1.15 8.58 16.78
N GLY A 44 -0.08 8.18 16.08
CA GLY A 44 -0.15 7.83 14.67
C GLY A 44 -1.11 6.67 14.38
N ARG A 45 -1.14 5.65 15.24
CA ARG A 45 -2.11 4.54 15.12
C ARG A 45 -3.55 5.03 15.28
N ARG A 46 -3.82 5.88 16.27
CA ARG A 46 -5.16 6.46 16.47
C ARG A 46 -5.56 7.34 15.30
N ALA A 47 -4.66 8.17 14.78
CA ALA A 47 -4.90 8.99 13.60
C ALA A 47 -5.23 8.14 12.36
N PHE A 48 -4.47 7.06 12.14
CA PHE A 48 -4.75 6.10 11.07
C PHE A 48 -6.11 5.42 11.23
N ILE A 49 -6.45 4.95 12.44
CA ILE A 49 -7.75 4.34 12.75
C ILE A 49 -8.90 5.33 12.52
N LEU A 50 -8.74 6.58 12.94
CA LEU A 50 -9.74 7.62 12.75
C LEU A 50 -9.93 7.95 11.26
N ALA A 51 -8.83 8.06 10.52
CA ALA A 51 -8.88 8.24 9.07
C ALA A 51 -9.49 7.02 8.35
N ALA A 52 -9.24 5.80 8.84
CA ALA A 52 -9.80 4.56 8.29
C ALA A 52 -11.33 4.50 8.34
N ARG A 53 -11.95 5.14 9.33
CA ARG A 53 -13.40 5.28 9.45
C ARG A 53 -13.99 6.32 8.49
N SER A 54 -13.15 7.18 7.92
CA SER A 54 -13.64 8.19 6.98
C SER A 54 -14.11 7.56 5.68
N PRO A 55 -15.24 8.03 5.11
CA PRO A 55 -15.63 7.65 3.77
C PRO A 55 -14.65 8.21 2.71
N ILE A 56 -13.89 9.25 3.07
CA ILE A 56 -12.95 9.91 2.19
C ILE A 56 -11.63 9.14 2.18
N GLY A 57 -11.37 8.43 1.07
CA GLY A 57 -10.11 7.73 0.85
C GLY A 57 -8.93 8.64 0.50
N LEU A 58 -7.70 8.11 0.62
CA LEU A 58 -6.46 8.82 0.27
C LEU A 58 -6.52 9.46 -1.13
N GLN A 59 -7.08 8.76 -2.12
CA GLN A 59 -7.18 9.29 -3.49
C GLN A 59 -8.01 10.58 -3.57
N HIS A 60 -9.12 10.64 -2.84
CA HIS A 60 -9.98 11.83 -2.81
C HIS A 60 -9.24 13.00 -2.16
N VAL A 61 -8.58 12.77 -1.02
CA VAL A 61 -7.80 13.80 -0.34
C VAL A 61 -6.66 14.30 -1.23
N LEU A 62 -5.92 13.40 -1.87
CA LEU A 62 -4.84 13.78 -2.80
C LEU A 62 -5.36 14.56 -4.01
N LEU A 63 -6.55 14.22 -4.52
CA LEU A 63 -7.18 14.96 -5.60
C LEU A 63 -7.57 16.37 -5.14
N THR A 64 -8.17 16.52 -3.96
CA THR A 64 -8.50 17.83 -3.38
C THR A 64 -7.25 18.68 -3.21
N ILE A 65 -6.17 18.10 -2.66
CA ILE A 65 -4.87 18.75 -2.54
C ILE A 65 -4.38 19.20 -3.93
N LEU A 66 -4.37 18.31 -4.92
CA LEU A 66 -3.92 18.65 -6.27
C LEU A 66 -4.72 19.81 -6.88
N ILE A 67 -6.05 19.79 -6.77
CA ILE A 67 -6.93 20.85 -7.28
C ILE A 67 -6.63 22.17 -6.56
N SER A 68 -6.51 22.16 -5.22
CA SER A 68 -6.15 23.34 -4.44
C SER A 68 -4.78 23.89 -4.85
N PHE A 69 -3.80 23.02 -5.11
CA PHE A 69 -2.47 23.44 -5.55
C PHE A 69 -2.50 24.08 -6.92
N ILE A 70 -3.25 23.51 -7.87
CA ILE A 70 -3.40 24.08 -9.22
C ILE A 70 -4.08 25.45 -9.12
N ALA A 71 -5.15 25.58 -8.33
CA ALA A 71 -5.84 26.84 -8.11
C ALA A 71 -4.92 27.91 -7.50
N VAL A 72 -4.14 27.54 -6.47
CA VAL A 72 -3.17 28.42 -5.81
C VAL A 72 -2.04 28.83 -6.78
N ALA A 73 -1.52 27.88 -7.57
CA ALA A 73 -0.46 28.16 -8.56
C ALA A 73 -0.95 29.08 -9.68
N LEU A 74 -2.19 28.92 -10.15
CA LEU A 74 -2.79 29.81 -11.15
C LEU A 74 -3.07 31.21 -10.60
N PHE A 75 -3.56 31.30 -9.36
CA PHE A 75 -3.80 32.58 -8.68
C PHE A 75 -2.50 33.34 -8.39
N LEU A 76 -1.44 32.62 -8.03
CA LEU A 76 -0.13 33.18 -7.69
C LEU A 76 0.81 33.28 -8.89
N LEU A 77 0.42 32.83 -10.08
CA LEU A 77 1.21 32.90 -11.31
C LEU A 77 1.80 34.30 -11.62
N PRO A 78 1.08 35.42 -11.39
CA PRO A 78 1.65 36.75 -11.62
C PRO A 78 2.61 37.23 -10.51
N TYR A 79 2.77 36.47 -9.42
CA TYR A 79 3.59 36.84 -8.27
C TYR A 79 4.79 35.88 -8.13
N LEU A 80 6.00 36.43 -7.94
CA LEU A 80 7.16 35.63 -7.56
C LEU A 80 6.97 35.10 -6.13
N LEU A 81 6.59 33.84 -6.02
CA LEU A 81 6.54 33.15 -4.73
C LEU A 81 7.95 33.06 -4.13
N PRO A 82 8.14 33.47 -2.87
CA PRO A 82 9.41 33.21 -2.21
C PRO A 82 9.65 31.70 -2.10
N ILE A 83 10.91 31.28 -2.20
CA ILE A 83 11.30 29.85 -2.27
C ILE A 83 10.70 29.04 -1.12
N TRP A 84 10.62 29.61 0.09
CA TRP A 84 10.06 28.92 1.26
C TRP A 84 8.58 28.57 1.09
N ALA A 85 7.78 29.41 0.41
CA ALA A 85 6.36 29.15 0.18
C ALA A 85 6.18 27.97 -0.76
N LEU A 86 7.04 27.89 -1.79
CA LEU A 86 7.08 26.76 -2.73
C LEU A 86 7.49 25.45 -2.02
N VAL A 87 8.46 25.52 -1.10
CA VAL A 87 8.85 24.37 -0.27
C VAL A 87 7.71 23.91 0.64
N LEU A 88 7.04 24.81 1.35
CA LEU A 88 5.90 24.46 2.21
C LEU A 88 4.76 23.83 1.41
N LEU A 89 4.47 24.39 0.24
CA LEU A 89 3.50 23.85 -0.69
C LEU A 89 3.90 22.41 -1.06
N LEU A 90 5.12 22.15 -1.50
CA LEU A 90 5.58 20.79 -1.83
C LEU A 90 5.54 19.80 -0.65
N LEU A 91 5.68 20.27 0.60
CA LEU A 91 5.65 19.42 1.79
C LEU A 91 4.22 19.17 2.33
N ALA A 92 3.22 19.98 1.97
CA ALA A 92 1.86 19.87 2.49
C ALA A 92 1.15 18.52 2.26
N PRO A 93 1.48 17.70 1.23
CA PRO A 93 0.92 16.35 1.10
C PRO A 93 1.47 15.35 2.15
N LEU A 94 2.64 15.61 2.75
CA LEU A 94 3.31 14.64 3.63
C LEU A 94 2.49 14.25 4.88
N PRO A 95 1.83 15.18 5.61
CA PRO A 95 0.95 14.82 6.72
C PRO A 95 -0.20 13.91 6.30
N VAL A 96 -0.78 14.13 5.11
CA VAL A 96 -1.85 13.26 4.58
C VAL A 96 -1.32 11.86 4.34
N PHE A 97 -0.15 11.72 3.71
CA PHE A 97 0.48 10.41 3.59
C PHE A 97 0.75 9.77 4.96
N ALA A 98 1.15 10.54 5.96
CA ALA A 98 1.39 10.04 7.32
C ALA A 98 0.13 9.51 8.02
N VAL A 99 -1.02 10.14 7.79
CA VAL A 99 -2.30 9.76 8.39
C VAL A 99 -2.95 8.57 7.67
N PHE A 100 -2.86 8.53 6.34
CA PHE A 100 -3.50 7.47 5.53
C PHE A 100 -2.64 6.24 5.30
N ASN A 101 -1.36 6.27 5.72
CA ASN A 101 -0.46 5.12 5.59
C ASN A 101 0.09 4.69 6.95
N TYR A 102 -0.11 3.42 7.26
CA TYR A 102 0.57 2.74 8.35
C TYR A 102 1.79 1.99 7.80
N SER A 103 3.00 2.38 8.19
CA SER A 103 4.23 1.71 7.78
C SER A 103 4.79 0.84 8.91
N GLY A 104 4.75 -0.48 8.72
CA GLY A 104 5.41 -1.47 9.56
C GLY A 104 6.90 -1.63 9.27
N ARG A 105 7.49 -2.72 9.74
CA ARG A 105 8.89 -3.09 9.44
C ARG A 105 9.06 -3.49 7.98
N VAL A 106 8.13 -4.30 7.47
CA VAL A 106 8.21 -4.91 6.13
C VAL A 106 6.92 -4.81 5.33
N LEU A 107 5.89 -4.14 5.85
CA LEU A 107 4.68 -3.79 5.10
C LEU A 107 4.29 -2.33 5.27
N THR A 108 3.54 -1.80 4.31
CA THR A 108 2.81 -0.55 4.41
C THR A 108 1.34 -0.84 4.13
N VAL A 109 0.45 -0.33 4.96
CA VAL A 109 -0.99 -0.37 4.78
C VAL A 109 -1.46 1.02 4.40
N THR A 110 -2.15 1.12 3.26
CA THR A 110 -2.76 2.36 2.78
C THR A 110 -4.27 2.28 2.97
N ASN A 111 -4.84 3.26 3.66
CA ASN A 111 -6.28 3.42 3.76
C ASN A 111 -6.85 4.01 2.45
N ARG A 112 -7.76 3.27 1.80
CA ARG A 112 -8.46 3.70 0.58
C ARG A 112 -9.84 4.29 0.84
N GLY A 113 -10.25 4.42 2.11
CA GLY A 113 -11.58 4.88 2.51
C GLY A 113 -12.62 3.76 2.52
N ASN A 114 -13.77 4.01 3.15
CA ASN A 114 -14.89 3.05 3.27
C ASN A 114 -14.44 1.69 3.83
N GLY A 115 -13.59 1.68 4.85
CA GLY A 115 -13.10 0.42 5.44
C GLY A 115 -12.27 -0.44 4.48
N ASN A 116 -11.73 0.10 3.38
CA ASN A 116 -10.88 -0.62 2.43
C ASN A 116 -9.40 -0.34 2.68
N TRP A 117 -8.64 -1.35 3.08
CA TRP A 117 -7.19 -1.21 3.27
C TRP A 117 -6.42 -1.98 2.21
N HIS A 118 -5.33 -1.38 1.74
CA HIS A 118 -4.43 -1.99 0.77
C HIS A 118 -3.05 -2.20 1.37
N ILE A 119 -2.59 -3.45 1.47
CA ILE A 119 -1.27 -3.77 1.98
C ILE A 119 -0.28 -3.91 0.82
N HIS A 120 0.84 -3.21 0.96
CA HIS A 120 2.03 -3.38 0.16
C HIS A 120 3.15 -4.00 1.00
N LEU A 121 3.76 -5.09 0.52
CA LEU A 121 4.90 -5.72 1.20
C LEU A 121 6.19 -5.01 0.80
N ASN A 122 6.71 -4.16 1.69
CA ASN A 122 8.01 -3.50 1.60
C ASN A 122 9.16 -4.48 1.85
N THR A 123 9.32 -5.44 0.94
CA THR A 123 10.47 -6.37 0.92
C THR A 123 11.82 -5.67 0.70
N LEU A 124 11.80 -4.39 0.36
CA LEU A 124 12.96 -3.59 -0.04
C LEU A 124 13.77 -3.01 1.13
N ARG A 125 13.26 -3.06 2.37
CA ARG A 125 13.88 -2.36 3.50
C ARG A 125 15.04 -3.10 4.18
N ALA A 126 15.20 -4.40 3.92
CA ALA A 126 16.16 -5.23 4.66
C ALA A 126 17.08 -6.02 3.73
N ARG A 127 18.14 -5.36 3.23
CA ARG A 127 19.15 -5.98 2.36
C ARG A 127 19.94 -7.11 3.06
N ASN A 128 19.99 -7.10 4.39
CA ASN A 128 20.81 -8.01 5.20
C ASN A 128 19.98 -9.05 5.98
N GLN A 129 18.70 -9.24 5.66
CA GLN A 129 17.82 -10.17 6.37
C GLN A 129 17.54 -11.44 5.56
N THR A 130 17.53 -12.59 6.24
CA THR A 130 17.13 -13.86 5.64
C THR A 130 15.67 -13.79 5.18
N SER A 131 15.30 -14.65 4.23
CA SER A 131 13.90 -14.73 3.76
C SER A 131 12.95 -15.09 4.91
N ALA A 132 13.39 -15.93 5.85
CA ALA A 132 12.61 -16.33 7.03
C ALA A 132 12.32 -15.15 7.96
N SER A 133 13.35 -14.39 8.37
CA SER A 133 13.15 -13.26 9.29
C SER A 133 12.27 -12.15 8.70
N ARG A 134 12.30 -11.99 7.36
CA ARG A 134 11.40 -11.06 6.65
C ARG A 134 9.95 -11.50 6.75
N TRP A 135 9.67 -12.79 6.63
CA TRP A 135 8.31 -13.32 6.79
C TRP A 135 7.83 -13.20 8.24
N ASP A 136 8.69 -13.46 9.22
CA ASP A 136 8.32 -13.29 10.63
C ASP A 136 7.99 -11.83 10.95
N GLY A 137 8.79 -10.89 10.44
CA GLY A 137 8.48 -9.46 10.52
C GLY A 137 7.15 -9.11 9.84
N ALA A 138 6.85 -9.71 8.70
CA ALA A 138 5.60 -9.45 7.97
C ALA A 138 4.40 -9.98 8.76
N PHE A 139 4.53 -11.13 9.39
CA PHE A 139 3.47 -11.69 10.23
C PHE A 139 3.26 -10.89 11.50
N ALA A 140 4.32 -10.39 12.14
CA ALA A 140 4.19 -9.49 13.29
C ALA A 140 3.50 -8.18 12.92
N ASP A 141 3.84 -7.60 11.76
CA ASP A 141 3.17 -6.40 11.27
C ASP A 141 1.69 -6.68 10.94
N LEU A 142 1.37 -7.84 10.35
CA LEU A 142 -0.01 -8.26 10.03
C LEU A 142 -0.86 -8.46 11.29
N GLU A 143 -0.29 -9.00 12.35
CA GLU A 143 -0.97 -9.10 13.65
C GLU A 143 -1.36 -7.72 14.18
N SER A 144 -0.46 -6.73 14.05
CA SER A 144 -0.74 -5.35 14.40
C SER A 144 -1.82 -4.72 13.50
N VAL A 145 -1.90 -5.13 12.23
CA VAL A 145 -2.98 -4.69 11.33
C VAL A 145 -4.31 -5.30 11.78
N ALA A 146 -4.33 -6.59 12.12
CA ALA A 146 -5.51 -7.28 12.61
C ALA A 146 -6.04 -6.66 13.92
N SER A 147 -5.15 -6.27 14.85
CA SER A 147 -5.58 -5.57 16.07
C SER A 147 -6.20 -4.20 15.80
N MET A 148 -5.78 -3.51 14.75
CA MET A 148 -6.37 -2.22 14.36
C MET A 148 -7.63 -2.37 13.51
N ALA A 149 -7.82 -3.52 12.85
CA ALA A 149 -8.89 -3.75 11.88
C ALA A 149 -10.28 -3.47 12.45
N ARG A 150 -10.58 -4.04 13.63
CA ARG A 150 -11.88 -3.85 14.29
C ARG A 150 -12.09 -2.39 14.69
N ALA A 151 -11.09 -1.77 15.30
CA ALA A 151 -11.16 -0.37 15.71
C ALA A 151 -11.31 0.57 14.50
N GLY A 152 -10.65 0.25 13.39
CA GLY A 152 -10.68 1.04 12.15
C GLY A 152 -11.86 0.77 11.24
N GLY A 153 -12.79 -0.13 11.60
CA GLY A 153 -13.92 -0.50 10.75
C GLY A 153 -13.48 -1.12 9.43
N LEU A 154 -12.40 -1.92 9.44
CA LEU A 154 -11.91 -2.61 8.25
C LEU A 154 -12.98 -3.60 7.77
N GLN A 155 -13.43 -3.40 6.54
CA GLN A 155 -14.36 -4.28 5.83
C GLN A 155 -13.64 -5.15 4.82
N THR A 156 -12.68 -4.57 4.09
CA THR A 156 -11.95 -5.28 3.04
C THR A 156 -10.46 -5.01 3.13
N LEU A 157 -9.66 -6.08 3.24
CA LEU A 157 -8.22 -6.02 3.10
C LEU A 157 -7.80 -6.56 1.73
N THR A 158 -7.12 -5.74 0.93
CA THR A 158 -6.49 -6.17 -0.31
C THR A 158 -4.98 -6.28 -0.15
N LEU A 159 -4.41 -7.44 -0.52
CA LEU A 159 -2.97 -7.63 -0.66
C LEU A 159 -2.66 -7.94 -2.12
N ASP A 160 -1.79 -7.15 -2.76
CA ASP A 160 -1.35 -7.41 -4.13
C ASP A 160 0.18 -7.35 -4.20
N SER A 161 0.80 -8.51 -4.47
CA SER A 161 2.25 -8.63 -4.48
C SER A 161 2.73 -9.69 -5.46
N THR A 162 3.94 -9.46 -5.97
CA THR A 162 4.68 -10.43 -6.80
C THR A 162 5.15 -11.63 -5.98
N LEU A 163 5.29 -11.50 -4.65
CA LEU A 163 5.58 -12.63 -3.77
C LEU A 163 4.44 -13.65 -3.69
N LEU A 164 3.21 -13.22 -3.98
CA LEU A 164 2.02 -14.07 -3.94
C LEU A 164 1.79 -14.84 -5.25
N ALA A 165 2.67 -14.68 -6.24
CA ALA A 165 2.52 -15.36 -7.53
C ALA A 165 2.38 -16.88 -7.38
N HIS A 166 3.08 -17.47 -6.40
CA HIS A 166 3.01 -18.89 -6.06
C HIS A 166 1.80 -19.22 -5.18
N ALA A 167 1.00 -20.22 -5.57
CA ALA A 167 -0.24 -20.59 -4.89
C ALA A 167 -0.02 -20.96 -3.41
N ALA A 168 0.93 -21.86 -3.13
CA ALA A 168 1.25 -22.27 -1.76
C ALA A 168 1.63 -21.10 -0.83
N THR A 169 2.28 -20.05 -1.36
CA THR A 169 2.62 -18.85 -0.57
C THR A 169 1.36 -18.04 -0.28
N ALA A 170 0.48 -17.87 -1.27
CA ALA A 170 -0.78 -17.17 -1.11
C ALA A 170 -1.70 -17.89 -0.10
N GLU A 171 -1.81 -19.21 -0.17
CA GLU A 171 -2.60 -20.02 0.77
C GLU A 171 -2.04 -19.98 2.19
N ARG A 172 -0.71 -20.08 2.35
CA ARG A 172 -0.07 -19.97 3.67
C ARG A 172 -0.36 -18.61 4.30
N LEU A 173 -0.32 -17.55 3.50
CA LEU A 173 -0.66 -16.20 3.96
C LEU A 173 -2.14 -16.08 4.30
N ALA A 174 -3.04 -16.60 3.46
CA ALA A 174 -4.48 -16.62 3.69
C ALA A 174 -4.82 -17.27 5.05
N ARG A 175 -4.30 -18.48 5.32
CA ARG A 175 -4.52 -19.16 6.61
C ARG A 175 -4.03 -18.34 7.80
N LYS A 176 -2.91 -17.63 7.66
CA LYS A 176 -2.38 -16.78 8.73
C LYS A 176 -3.21 -15.53 8.95
N LEU A 177 -3.70 -14.90 7.89
CA LEU A 177 -4.61 -13.75 7.97
C LEU A 177 -5.89 -14.16 8.70
N THR A 178 -6.50 -15.29 8.32
CA THR A 178 -7.70 -15.80 8.98
C THR A 178 -7.50 -16.00 10.48
N ARG A 179 -6.38 -16.62 10.88
CA ARG A 179 -6.04 -16.82 12.30
C ARG A 179 -5.79 -15.50 13.04
N ALA A 180 -5.12 -14.55 12.41
CA ALA A 180 -4.87 -13.24 13.01
C ALA A 180 -6.19 -12.49 13.24
N PHE A 181 -7.06 -12.43 12.23
CA PHE A 181 -8.35 -11.76 12.34
C PHE A 181 -9.29 -12.43 13.34
N SER A 182 -9.35 -13.77 13.36
CA SER A 182 -10.21 -14.49 14.31
C SER A 182 -9.81 -14.23 15.76
N LYS A 183 -8.51 -14.12 16.05
CA LYS A 183 -8.00 -13.75 17.38
C LYS A 183 -8.46 -12.36 17.84
N HIS A 184 -8.75 -11.46 16.91
CA HIS A 184 -9.27 -10.11 17.19
C HIS A 184 -10.79 -10.00 17.02
N GLY A 185 -11.50 -11.14 17.02
CA GLY A 185 -12.97 -11.19 16.98
C GLY A 185 -13.57 -10.81 15.63
N LEU A 186 -12.85 -11.06 14.54
CA LEU A 186 -13.31 -10.84 13.18
C LEU A 186 -13.42 -12.17 12.43
N VAL A 187 -14.52 -12.36 11.73
CA VAL A 187 -14.68 -13.45 10.74
C VAL A 187 -14.10 -12.95 9.43
N SER A 188 -13.36 -13.81 8.74
CA SER A 188 -12.68 -13.46 7.49
C SER A 188 -13.04 -14.43 6.38
N GLU A 189 -13.50 -13.91 5.25
CA GLU A 189 -13.64 -14.65 4.00
C GLU A 189 -12.47 -14.28 3.08
N VAL A 190 -11.70 -15.28 2.62
CA VAL A 190 -10.47 -15.03 1.85
C VAL A 190 -10.64 -15.48 0.41
N THR A 191 -10.60 -14.54 -0.51
CA THR A 191 -10.57 -14.79 -1.95
C THR A 191 -9.14 -14.65 -2.50
N ILE A 192 -8.59 -15.74 -3.04
CA ILE A 192 -7.29 -15.74 -3.72
C ILE A 192 -7.54 -15.65 -5.23
N LYS A 193 -7.19 -14.52 -5.85
CA LYS A 193 -7.36 -14.35 -7.29
C LYS A 193 -6.31 -15.14 -8.07
N GLU A 194 -6.62 -15.45 -9.32
CA GLU A 194 -5.64 -16.00 -10.25
C GLU A 194 -4.45 -15.04 -10.43
N PRO A 195 -3.24 -15.59 -10.66
CA PRO A 195 -2.07 -14.77 -10.87
C PRO A 195 -2.15 -14.04 -12.22
N ARG A 196 -1.91 -12.73 -12.19
CA ARG A 196 -1.96 -11.86 -13.37
C ARG A 196 -0.62 -11.22 -13.67
N ALA A 197 -0.38 -10.94 -14.95
CA ALA A 197 0.72 -10.10 -15.38
C ALA A 197 0.48 -8.66 -14.91
N ARG A 198 1.46 -8.06 -14.26
CA ARG A 198 1.51 -6.64 -13.97
C ARG A 198 2.65 -6.01 -14.75
N GLY A 199 2.30 -5.02 -15.57
CA GLY A 199 3.25 -4.22 -16.33
C GLY A 199 3.87 -3.08 -15.52
N VAL A 200 4.65 -2.26 -16.22
CA VAL A 200 5.51 -1.21 -15.65
C VAL A 200 4.73 -0.19 -14.82
N VAL A 201 3.63 0.28 -15.39
CA VAL A 201 2.76 1.28 -14.78
C VAL A 201 2.03 0.72 -13.54
N GLY A 202 1.66 -0.57 -13.56
CA GLY A 202 0.96 -1.22 -12.44
C GLY A 202 1.84 -1.63 -11.27
N THR A 203 3.16 -1.69 -11.48
CA THR A 203 4.15 -1.98 -10.42
C THR A 203 4.90 -0.74 -9.95
N GLY A 204 4.83 0.37 -10.68
CA GLY A 204 5.47 1.66 -10.39
C GLY A 204 7.01 1.63 -10.36
N PHE A 205 7.62 0.45 -10.30
CA PHE A 205 8.97 0.25 -9.80
C PHE A 205 9.70 -0.91 -10.49
N ILE A 206 9.53 -1.07 -11.81
CA ILE A 206 10.15 -2.19 -12.53
C ILE A 206 11.66 -2.26 -12.31
N HIS A 207 12.39 -1.14 -12.32
CA HIS A 207 13.85 -1.20 -12.19
C HIS A 207 14.33 -1.59 -10.78
N VAL A 208 13.66 -1.09 -9.73
CA VAL A 208 14.00 -1.42 -8.33
C VAL A 208 13.57 -2.85 -7.98
N LEU A 209 12.40 -3.27 -8.48
CA LEU A 209 11.90 -4.64 -8.29
C LEU A 209 12.72 -5.65 -9.09
N LEU A 210 13.05 -5.39 -10.37
CA LEU A 210 13.85 -6.31 -11.20
C LEU A 210 15.25 -6.54 -10.63
N ALA A 211 15.97 -5.49 -10.25
CA ALA A 211 17.35 -5.61 -9.74
C ALA A 211 17.40 -6.39 -8.42
N ARG A 212 16.44 -6.18 -7.52
CA ARG A 212 16.42 -6.79 -6.18
C ARG A 212 15.73 -8.17 -6.16
N GLN A 213 14.85 -8.47 -7.12
CA GLN A 213 14.21 -9.78 -7.24
C GLN A 213 15.08 -10.85 -7.91
N ARG A 214 16.21 -10.48 -8.54
CA ARG A 214 17.25 -11.45 -8.97
C ARG A 214 17.75 -12.33 -7.81
N HIS A 215 17.60 -11.87 -6.57
CA HIS A 215 18.00 -12.59 -5.36
C HIS A 215 16.84 -13.35 -4.66
N LEU A 216 15.59 -13.17 -5.09
CA LEU A 216 14.44 -13.94 -4.60
C LEU A 216 14.29 -15.25 -5.40
N LYS A 217 15.42 -15.92 -5.65
CA LYS A 217 15.53 -17.18 -6.42
C LYS A 217 14.58 -18.25 -5.89
N GLY A 218 13.95 -18.96 -6.83
CA GLY A 218 13.19 -20.18 -6.59
C GLY A 218 12.19 -20.45 -7.72
N HIS A 219 11.17 -19.61 -7.86
CA HIS A 219 9.95 -20.02 -8.60
C HIS A 219 9.30 -18.90 -9.43
N ARG A 220 10.04 -18.25 -10.32
CA ARG A 220 9.42 -17.32 -11.29
C ARG A 220 8.96 -18.05 -12.55
N SER A 221 7.64 -18.05 -12.76
CA SER A 221 7.06 -18.04 -14.12
C SER A 221 7.00 -16.58 -14.58
N VAL A 222 7.96 -16.19 -15.42
CA VAL A 222 7.90 -14.94 -16.19
C VAL A 222 6.75 -15.09 -17.18
N TYR A 223 5.78 -14.17 -17.16
CA TYR A 223 4.76 -14.14 -18.22
C TYR A 223 5.43 -13.72 -19.53
N GLN A 224 4.94 -14.18 -20.67
CA GLN A 224 5.51 -14.15 -22.04
C GLN A 224 6.08 -12.80 -22.59
N ALA A 225 6.22 -11.74 -21.78
CA ALA A 225 6.89 -10.50 -22.13
C ALA A 225 7.99 -10.14 -21.11
N PRO A 226 9.19 -9.71 -21.55
CA PRO A 226 10.37 -9.47 -20.70
C PRO A 226 10.20 -8.39 -19.62
N LEU A 227 9.09 -7.65 -19.65
CA LEU A 227 8.81 -6.51 -18.78
C LEU A 227 7.63 -6.72 -17.82
N ASN A 228 7.00 -7.90 -17.81
CA ASN A 228 5.84 -8.17 -16.97
C ASN A 228 6.19 -9.07 -15.79
N LEU A 229 5.73 -8.71 -14.60
CA LEU A 229 5.86 -9.53 -13.40
C LEU A 229 4.55 -10.23 -13.08
N LYS A 230 4.63 -11.53 -12.81
CA LYS A 230 3.49 -12.27 -12.28
C LYS A 230 3.23 -11.82 -10.84
N SER A 231 1.99 -11.44 -10.57
CA SER A 231 1.52 -10.98 -9.27
C SER A 231 0.22 -11.68 -8.95
N ARG A 232 -0.11 -11.78 -7.67
CA ARG A 232 -1.40 -12.33 -7.23
C ARG A 232 -2.02 -11.39 -6.22
N LYS A 233 -3.34 -11.27 -6.29
CA LYS A 233 -4.15 -10.48 -5.37
C LYS A 233 -4.88 -11.43 -4.41
N ILE A 234 -4.79 -11.14 -3.12
CA ILE A 234 -5.64 -11.70 -2.07
C ILE A 234 -6.60 -10.60 -1.63
N VAL A 235 -7.88 -10.95 -1.52
CA VAL A 235 -8.91 -10.11 -0.90
C VAL A 235 -9.40 -10.83 0.34
N VAL A 236 -9.49 -10.11 1.44
CA VAL A 236 -10.07 -10.61 2.68
C VAL A 236 -11.22 -9.70 3.03
N ASP A 237 -12.42 -10.25 3.03
CA ASP A 237 -13.63 -9.58 3.49
C ASP A 237 -13.82 -9.92 4.97
N LEU A 238 -14.11 -8.91 5.78
CA LEU A 238 -14.16 -9.00 7.23
C LEU A 238 -15.52 -8.59 7.75
N SER A 239 -16.03 -9.37 8.69
CA SER A 239 -17.22 -9.05 9.46
C SER A 239 -16.97 -9.25 10.95
N PRO A 240 -17.67 -8.53 11.84
CA PRO A 240 -17.63 -8.81 13.27
C PRO A 240 -18.06 -10.26 13.53
N ALA A 241 -17.34 -10.96 14.41
CA ALA A 241 -17.81 -12.27 14.86
C ALA A 241 -19.16 -12.11 15.57
N PRO A 242 -20.14 -13.01 15.32
CA PRO A 242 -21.40 -12.99 16.03
C PRO A 242 -21.13 -13.10 17.53
N HIS A 243 -21.77 -12.26 18.33
CA HIS A 243 -21.72 -12.38 19.78
C HIS A 243 -22.21 -13.76 20.18
N SER A 244 -21.47 -14.43 21.07
CA SER A 244 -21.92 -15.70 21.60
C SER A 244 -23.26 -15.46 22.31
N SER A 245 -24.25 -16.33 22.11
CA SER A 245 -25.56 -16.23 22.77
C SER A 245 -25.48 -16.33 24.30
N LEU A 246 -24.32 -16.70 24.84
CA LEU A 246 -24.00 -16.69 26.27
C LEU A 246 -23.81 -15.27 26.82
N ASP A 247 -23.29 -14.33 26.05
CA ASP A 247 -23.07 -12.95 26.50
C ASP A 247 -24.38 -12.16 26.60
N ALA A 248 -25.38 -12.49 25.77
CA ALA A 248 -26.70 -11.85 25.77
C ALA A 248 -27.53 -12.18 27.04
N LYS A 249 -27.21 -13.26 27.74
CA LYS A 249 -27.86 -13.64 29.01
C LYS A 249 -27.29 -12.94 30.24
N LEU A 250 -26.12 -12.31 30.13
CA LEU A 250 -25.46 -11.62 31.26
C LEU A 250 -25.73 -10.11 31.29
N THR A 251 -26.37 -9.57 30.25
CA THR A 251 -26.76 -8.16 30.14
C THR A 251 -28.27 -7.94 30.17
N GLY A 252 -29.06 -8.99 30.47
CA GLY A 252 -30.52 -8.95 30.60
C GLY A 252 -30.95 -9.07 32.05
#